data_AF-A0A2V9HGP9-F1
#
_entry.id   AF-A0A2V9HGP9-F1
#
_cell.length_a   1.000
_cell.length_b   1.000
_cell.length_c   1.000
_cell.angle_alpha   90.00
_cell.angle_beta   90.00
_cell.angle_gamma   90.00
#
_symmetry.space_group_name_H-M   'P 1'
#
loop_
_entity.id
_entity.type
_entity.pdbx_description
1 polymer ?
#
loop_
_entity_poly.entity_id
_entity_poly.type
_entity_poly.pdbx_seq_one_letter_code
_entity_poly.pdbx_strand_id
1 'polypeptide(L)'
;MMRHAPYGGLLVAVFAICIARAAASPTVDETLPPNYVPSGKLMYQQHCATCHGIDSKGTGPLASLLKTPPSDLTSLARRHSGT
;
A
#
# COMPACT_ATOMS: atom_id res chain seq x y z
N MET A 1 10.95 47.43 -9.33
CA MET A 1 9.86 47.10 -8.38
C MET A 1 9.40 45.68 -8.67
N MET A 2 9.58 44.80 -7.70
CA MET A 2 9.65 43.34 -7.85
C MET A 2 8.25 42.73 -7.92
N ARG A 3 8.00 41.90 -8.93
CA ARG A 3 6.74 41.20 -9.16
C ARG A 3 6.64 40.02 -8.19
N HIS A 4 5.75 40.09 -7.20
CA HIS A 4 5.38 38.91 -6.42
C HIS A 4 4.69 37.91 -7.35
N ALA A 5 5.28 36.72 -7.52
CA ALA A 5 4.67 35.64 -8.28
C ALA A 5 3.49 35.06 -7.46
N PRO A 6 2.27 34.96 -8.02
CA PRO A 6 1.06 34.57 -7.30
C PRO A 6 1.08 33.12 -6.79
N TYR A 7 2.07 32.33 -7.20
CA TYR A 7 2.22 30.92 -6.84
C TYR A 7 3.12 30.69 -5.62
N GLY A 8 3.79 31.72 -5.09
CA GLY A 8 4.72 31.58 -3.96
C GLY A 8 4.03 31.07 -2.68
N GLY A 9 2.85 31.59 -2.36
CA GLY A 9 2.09 31.15 -1.20
C GLY A 9 1.56 29.72 -1.34
N LEU A 10 1.11 29.34 -2.54
CA LEU A 10 0.60 28.00 -2.81
C LEU A 10 1.72 26.95 -2.74
N LEU A 11 2.89 27.24 -3.30
CA LEU A 11 4.04 26.33 -3.26
C LEU A 11 4.56 26.13 -1.83
N VAL A 12 4.62 27.19 -1.02
CA VAL A 12 5.02 27.10 0.40
C VAL A 12 4.01 26.28 1.19
N ALA A 13 2.71 26.48 0.96
CA ALA A 13 1.67 25.70 1.63
C ALA A 13 1.72 24.20 1.26
N VAL A 14 1.87 23.88 -0.02
CA VAL A 14 2.02 22.49 -0.49
C VAL A 14 3.27 21.85 0.09
N PHE A 15 4.40 22.56 0.09
CA PHE A 15 5.66 22.05 0.65
C PHE A 15 5.55 21.81 2.16
N ALA A 16 4.93 22.73 2.90
CA ALA A 16 4.67 22.57 4.34
C ALA A 16 3.77 21.36 4.65
N ILE A 17 2.73 21.13 3.84
CA ILE A 17 1.84 19.96 3.98
C ILE A 17 2.60 18.65 3.73
N CYS A 18 3.44 18.61 2.69
CA CYS A 18 4.25 17.43 2.39
C CYS A 18 5.25 17.11 3.51
N ILE A 19 5.91 18.13 4.08
CA ILE A 19 6.81 17.96 5.24
C ILE A 19 6.06 17.45 6.47
N ALA A 20 4.90 18.04 6.79
CA ALA A 20 4.10 17.63 7.93
C ALA A 20 3.62 16.16 7.81
N ARG A 21 3.32 15.69 6.58
CA ARG A 21 2.96 14.30 6.31
C ARG A 21 4.15 13.35 6.45
N ALA A 22 5.34 13.75 6.03
CA ALA A 22 6.55 12.93 6.13
C ALA A 22 7.05 12.76 7.58
N ALA A 23 6.79 13.75 8.45
CA ALA A 23 7.12 13.69 9.88
C ALA A 23 6.15 12.81 10.70
N ALA A 24 5.00 12.43 10.14
CA ALA A 24 4.15 11.39 10.71
C ALA A 24 4.76 10.02 10.36
N SER A 25 5.68 9.55 11.18
CA SER A 25 6.17 8.17 11.09
C SER A 25 4.98 7.20 11.14
N PRO A 26 5.00 6.08 10.38
CA PRO A 26 4.04 5.01 10.61
C PRO A 26 4.25 4.57 12.07
N THR A 27 3.24 4.77 12.89
CA THR A 27 3.26 4.33 14.29
C THR A 27 3.46 2.83 14.27
N VAL A 28 4.63 2.36 14.68
CA VAL A 28 4.75 1.00 15.21
C VAL A 28 3.72 0.97 16.34
N ASP A 29 2.68 0.17 16.17
CA ASP A 29 1.64 0.07 17.18
C ASP A 29 2.29 -0.52 18.44
N GLU A 30 2.57 0.36 19.40
CA GLU A 30 3.26 0.07 20.66
C GLU A 30 2.47 -0.93 21.52
N THR A 31 1.22 -1.23 21.16
CA THR A 31 0.39 -2.25 21.83
C THR A 31 0.63 -3.68 21.34
N LEU A 32 1.40 -3.89 20.26
CA LEU A 32 1.68 -5.22 19.74
C LEU A 32 2.88 -5.86 20.44
N PRO A 33 2.84 -7.17 20.75
CA PRO A 33 3.98 -7.87 21.32
C PRO A 33 5.18 -7.85 20.36
N PRO A 34 6.42 -7.92 20.86
CA PRO A 34 7.65 -7.80 20.05
C PRO A 34 7.80 -8.88 18.97
N ASN A 35 7.03 -9.96 19.05
CA ASN A 35 6.99 -11.07 18.11
C ASN A 35 5.63 -11.16 17.38
N TYR A 36 4.91 -10.06 17.27
CA TYR A 36 3.65 -10.01 16.54
C TYR A 36 3.87 -10.38 15.06
N VAL A 37 3.13 -11.40 14.61
CA VAL A 37 3.01 -11.76 13.21
C VAL A 37 1.56 -11.56 12.79
N PRO A 38 1.26 -10.61 11.88
CA PRO A 38 -0.08 -10.45 11.34
C PRO A 38 -0.62 -11.76 10.74
N SER A 39 -1.93 -11.96 10.81
CA SER A 39 -2.56 -13.10 10.12
C SER A 39 -2.22 -13.08 8.62
N GLY A 40 -2.09 -14.26 8.00
CA GLY A 40 -1.85 -14.36 6.56
C GLY A 40 -2.94 -13.67 5.74
N LYS A 41 -4.19 -13.66 6.23
CA LYS A 41 -5.30 -12.91 5.63
C LYS A 41 -5.02 -11.40 5.60
N LEU A 42 -4.55 -10.82 6.71
CA LEU A 42 -4.26 -9.39 6.78
C LEU A 42 -3.10 -9.03 5.84
N MET A 43 -2.02 -9.82 5.88
CA MET A 43 -0.88 -9.63 4.97
C MET A 43 -1.30 -9.70 3.50
N TYR A 44 -2.13 -10.67 3.15
CA TYR A 44 -2.66 -10.82 1.79
C TYR A 44 -3.43 -9.58 1.35
N GLN A 45 -4.33 -9.08 2.21
CA GLN A 45 -5.13 -7.88 1.91
C GLN A 45 -4.26 -6.64 1.73
N GLN A 46 -3.17 -6.51 2.50
CA GLN A 46 -2.29 -5.34 2.45
C GLN A 46 -1.30 -5.38 1.27
N HIS A 47 -0.87 -6.56 0.83
CA HIS A 47 0.26 -6.68 -0.09
C HIS A 47 -0.07 -7.40 -1.40
N CYS A 48 -1.04 -8.30 -1.41
CA CYS A 48 -1.30 -9.17 -2.55
C CYS A 48 -2.58 -8.77 -3.32
N ALA A 49 -3.62 -8.35 -2.60
CA ALA A 49 -4.95 -8.11 -3.16
C ALA A 49 -5.00 -7.00 -4.24
N THR A 50 -4.10 -6.03 -4.18
CA THR A 50 -3.98 -4.97 -5.19
C THR A 50 -3.70 -5.53 -6.60
N CYS A 51 -2.98 -6.66 -6.67
CA CYS A 51 -2.69 -7.35 -7.94
C CYS A 51 -3.62 -8.55 -8.14
N HIS A 52 -3.80 -9.38 -7.11
CA HIS A 52 -4.49 -10.67 -7.24
C HIS A 52 -5.99 -10.65 -6.91
N GLY A 53 -6.53 -9.50 -6.46
CA GLY A 53 -7.93 -9.36 -6.04
C GLY A 53 -8.16 -9.82 -4.60
N ILE A 54 -9.26 -9.38 -3.99
CA ILE A 54 -9.61 -9.76 -2.61
C ILE A 54 -9.96 -11.26 -2.50
N ASP A 55 -10.40 -11.85 -3.61
CA ASP A 55 -10.84 -13.25 -3.74
C ASP A 55 -9.74 -14.17 -4.29
N SER A 56 -8.52 -13.64 -4.48
CA SER A 56 -7.35 -14.40 -4.94
C SER A 56 -7.40 -14.96 -6.36
N LYS A 57 -8.33 -14.50 -7.20
CA LYS A 57 -8.52 -15.03 -8.56
C LYS A 57 -7.64 -14.39 -9.64
N GLY A 58 -6.77 -13.46 -9.27
CA GLY A 58 -5.94 -12.72 -10.23
C GLY A 58 -6.64 -11.51 -10.84
N THR A 59 -7.84 -11.14 -10.35
CA THR A 59 -8.66 -10.04 -10.89
C THR A 59 -8.55 -8.77 -10.03
N GLY A 60 -7.33 -8.47 -9.54
CA GLY A 60 -7.09 -7.28 -8.72
C GLY A 60 -7.22 -5.97 -9.50
N PRO A 61 -7.36 -4.83 -8.82
CA PRO A 61 -7.50 -3.51 -9.46
C PRO A 61 -6.38 -3.18 -10.46
N LEU A 62 -5.18 -3.69 -10.25
CA LEU A 62 -4.05 -3.48 -11.16
C LEU A 62 -3.92 -4.55 -12.26
N ALA A 63 -4.73 -5.60 -12.26
CA ALA A 63 -4.56 -6.75 -13.15
C ALA A 63 -4.53 -6.37 -14.64
N SER A 64 -5.37 -5.42 -15.08
CA SER A 64 -5.43 -4.95 -16.46
C SER A 64 -4.28 -4.02 -16.86
N LEU A 65 -3.57 -3.45 -15.89
CA LEU A 65 -2.45 -2.54 -16.12
C LEU A 65 -1.10 -3.28 -16.22
N LEU A 66 -1.06 -4.56 -15.86
CA LEU A 66 0.15 -5.37 -15.86
C LEU A 66 0.36 -6.03 -17.21
N LYS A 67 1.62 -6.02 -17.70
CA LYS A 67 2.03 -6.69 -18.94
C LYS A 67 1.77 -8.20 -18.88
N THR A 68 2.00 -8.79 -17.72
CA THR A 68 1.73 -10.20 -17.42
C THR A 68 0.60 -10.26 -16.41
N PRO A 69 -0.50 -10.98 -16.69
CA PRO A 69 -1.63 -11.06 -15.79
C PRO A 69 -1.24 -11.77 -14.48
N PRO A 70 -1.71 -11.28 -13.32
CA PRO A 70 -1.54 -11.97 -12.04
C PRO A 70 -2.17 -13.37 -12.07
N SER A 71 -1.51 -14.35 -11.48
CA SER A 71 -2.02 -15.73 -11.39
C SER A 71 -3.14 -15.88 -10.35
N ASP A 72 -3.95 -16.92 -10.50
CA ASP A 72 -4.89 -17.38 -9.49
C ASP A 72 -4.11 -18.04 -8.32
N LEU A 73 -4.37 -17.54 -7.10
CA LEU A 73 -3.74 -17.98 -5.85
C LEU A 73 -4.67 -18.81 -4.96
N THR A 74 -5.91 -19.12 -5.38
CA THR A 74 -6.87 -19.93 -4.61
C THR A 74 -6.36 -21.34 -4.27
N SER A 75 -5.41 -21.86 -5.04
CA SER A 75 -4.77 -23.15 -4.80
C SER A 75 -3.35 -23.06 -4.22
N LEU A 76 -2.84 -21.85 -3.93
CA LEU A 76 -1.45 -21.63 -3.53
C LEU A 76 -1.08 -22.44 -2.29
N ALA A 77 -1.88 -22.39 -1.23
CA ALA A 77 -1.61 -23.13 0.02
C ALA A 77 -1.42 -24.63 -0.28
N ARG A 78 -2.37 -25.25 -0.98
CA ARG A 78 -2.32 -26.66 -1.36
C ARG A 78 -1.07 -27.04 -2.16
N ARG A 79 -0.60 -26.16 -3.06
CA ARG A 79 0.62 -26.38 -3.85
C ARG A 79 1.91 -26.33 -3.03
N HIS A 80 1.87 -25.74 -1.84
CA HIS A 80 3.01 -25.55 -0.94
C HIS A 80 2.81 -26.25 0.40
N SER A 81 2.05 -27.35 0.43
CA SER A 81 1.78 -28.14 1.64
C SER A 81 1.09 -27.38 2.77
N GLY A 82 0.47 -26.24 2.45
CA GLY A 82 -0.50 -25.56 3.31
C GLY A 82 -1.90 -26.15 3.17
N THR A 83 -2.78 -25.79 4.10
CA THR A 83 -4.20 -26.18 4.14
C THR A 83 -5.12 -25.12 3.58
#